data_AF-A0A7W1A7Y7-F1
#
_entry.id   AF-A0A7W1A7Y7-F1
#
_cell.length_a   1.000
_cell.length_b   1.000
_cell.length_c   1.000
_cell.angle_alpha   90.00
_cell.angle_beta   90.00
_cell.angle_gamma   90.00
#
_symmetry.space_group_name_H-M   'P 1'
#
loop_
_entity.id
_entity.type
_entity.pdbx_description
1 polymer ?
#
loop_
_entity_poly.entity_id
_entity_poly.type
_entity_poly.pdbx_seq_one_letter_code
_entity_poly.pdbx_strand_id
1 'polypeptide(L)' 'MIAMPLGDQALLIDAPNPPFLAAAIEQAALPGVVDLVPAKESLLVVFDLAATSFATL' A
#
# COMPACT_ATOMS: atom_id res chain seq x y z
N MET A 1 -11.40 6.19 -7.27
CA MET A 1 -10.41 5.40 -6.53
C MET A 1 -10.69 5.64 -5.06
N ILE A 2 -11.09 4.59 -4.35
CA ILE A 2 -11.42 4.65 -2.92
C ILE A 2 -10.32 3.90 -2.20
N ALA A 3 -9.82 4.47 -1.10
CA ALA A 3 -8.89 3.79 -0.22
C ALA A 3 -9.55 3.65 1.16
N MET A 4 -9.59 2.42 1.66
CA MET A 4 -10.25 2.06 2.91
C MET A 4 -9.21 1.45 3.87
N PRO A 5 -9.09 1.94 5.11
CA PRO A 5 -8.23 1.30 6.09
C PRO A 5 -8.74 -0.12 6.38
N LEU A 6 -7.82 -1.08 6.44
CA LEU A 6 -8.10 -2.47 6.76
C LEU A 6 -7.29 -2.86 8.01
N GLY A 7 -7.84 -2.54 9.18
CA GLY A 7 -7.11 -2.60 10.44
C GLY A 7 -6.10 -1.44 10.59
N ASP A 8 -5.10 -1.62 11.44
CA ASP A 8 -4.16 -0.55 11.81
C ASP A 8 -2.93 -0.47 10.88
N GLN A 9 -2.70 -1.51 10.09
CA GLN A 9 -1.46 -1.69 9.31
C GLN A 9 -1.70 -2.02 7.84
N ALA A 10 -2.92 -1.85 7.33
CA ALA A 10 -3.17 -2.08 5.91
C ALA A 10 -4.19 -1.10 5.33
N LEU A 11 -4.08 -0.89 4.02
CA LEU A 11 -4.98 -0.06 3.23
C LEU A 11 -5.46 -0.88 2.03
N LEU A 12 -6.76 -1.02 1.89
CA LEU A 12 -7.39 -1.60 0.72
C LEU A 12 -7.72 -0.49 -0.28
N ILE A 13 -7.19 -0.58 -1.49
CA ILE A 13 -7.39 0.40 -2.55
C ILE A 13 -8.20 -0.23 -3.66
N ASP A 14 -9.34 0.36 -4.02
CA ASP A 14 -10.07 -0.02 -5.23
C ASP A 14 -9.27 0.42 -6.46
N ALA A 15 -8.82 -0.54 -7.26
CA ALA A 15 -7.95 -0.32 -8.40
C ALA A 15 -8.44 -1.16 -9.59
N PRO A 16 -8.84 -0.53 -10.72
CA PRO A 16 -9.26 -1.27 -11.90
C PRO A 16 -8.11 -2.04 -12.58
N ASN A 17 -6.86 -1.73 -12.24
CA ASN A 17 -5.68 -2.48 -12.66
C ASN A 17 -4.68 -2.61 -11.49
N PRO A 18 -4.93 -3.52 -10.53
CA PRO A 18 -4.11 -3.67 -9.33
C PRO A 18 -2.64 -3.99 -9.58
N PRO A 19 -2.26 -4.85 -10.55
CA PRO A 19 -0.84 -5.10 -10.86
C PRO A 19 -0.07 -3.85 -11.28
N PHE A 20 -0.70 -2.96 -12.05
CA PHE A 20 -0.07 -1.70 -12.45
C PHE A 20 0.15 -0.77 -11.26
N LEU A 21 -0.83 -0.67 -10.36
CA LEU A 21 -0.70 0.15 -9.16
C LEU A 21 0.34 -0.41 -8.19
N ALA A 22 0.40 -1.74 -8.02
CA ALA A 22 1.43 -2.39 -7.22
C ALA A 22 2.83 -2.04 -7.72
N ALA A 23 3.09 -2.19 -9.02
CA ALA A 23 4.38 -1.84 -9.62
C ALA A 23 4.73 -0.35 -9.43
N ALA A 24 3.75 0.55 -9.50
CA ALA A 24 3.98 1.98 -9.25
C ALA A 24 4.36 2.25 -7.78
N ILE A 25 3.75 1.54 -6.82
CA ILE A 25 4.07 1.67 -5.40
C ILE A 25 5.47 1.08 -5.10
N GLU A 26 5.81 -0.06 -5.69
CA GLU A 26 7.16 -0.63 -5.60
C GLU A 26 8.22 0.33 -6.14
N GLN A 27 7.97 0.95 -7.29
CA GLN A 27 8.88 1.93 -7.89
C GLN A 27 9.02 3.20 -7.04
N ALA A 28 7.95 3.63 -6.38
CA ALA A 28 7.99 4.76 -5.46
C ALA A 28 8.74 4.46 -4.17
N ALA A 29 9.02 3.18 -3.87
CA ALA A 29 9.71 2.70 -2.67
C ALA A 29 9.16 3.37 -1.39
N LEU A 30 7.83 3.38 -1.26
CA LEU A 30 7.17 4.11 -0.17
C LEU A 30 7.63 3.57 1.19
N PRO A 31 8.13 4.44 2.09
CA PRO A 31 8.61 4.02 3.39
C PRO A 31 7.48 3.38 4.19
N GLY A 32 7.79 2.26 4.84
CA GLY A 32 6.83 1.51 5.63
C GLY A 32 5.98 0.51 4.84
N VAL A 33 5.91 0.55 3.50
CA VAL A 33 5.24 -0.52 2.74
C VAL A 33 6.09 -1.78 2.78
N VAL A 34 5.52 -2.87 3.29
CA VAL A 34 6.21 -4.17 3.42
C VAL A 34 5.66 -5.23 2.50
N ASP A 35 4.41 -5.09 2.07
CA ASP A 35 3.78 -6.04 1.15
C ASP A 35 2.69 -5.39 0.31
N LEU A 36 2.48 -5.95 -0.89
CA LEU A 36 1.49 -5.52 -1.87
C LEU A 36 0.79 -6.75 -2.44
N VAL A 37 -0.49 -6.89 -2.13
CA VAL A 37 -1.28 -8.05 -2.54
C VAL A 37 -2.35 -7.60 -3.54
N PRO A 38 -2.11 -7.76 -4.86
CA PRO A 38 -3.10 -7.45 -5.88
C PRO A 38 -4.23 -8.48 -5.89
N ALA A 39 -5.46 -7.99 -5.94
CA ALA A 39 -6.67 -8.77 -6.15
C ALA A 39 -7.28 -8.46 -7.54
N LYS A 40 -8.53 -8.86 -7.79
CA LYS A 40 -9.18 -8.68 -9.09
C LYS A 40 -9.42 -7.21 -9.45
N GLU A 41 -9.93 -6.42 -8.50
CA GLU A 41 -10.29 -5.01 -8.68
C GLU A 41 -9.83 -4.14 -7.51
N SER A 42 -8.92 -4.67 -6.70
CA SER A 42 -8.39 -3.98 -5.54
C SER A 42 -6.95 -4.37 -5.27
N LEU A 43 -6.24 -3.55 -4.51
CA LEU A 43 -4.88 -3.77 -4.06
C LEU A 43 -4.85 -3.61 -2.55
N LEU A 44 -4.38 -4.63 -1.84
CA LEU A 44 -4.07 -4.50 -0.42
C LEU A 44 -2.62 -4.04 -0.28
N VAL A 45 -2.42 -2.96 0.46
CA VAL A 45 -1.10 -2.43 0.82
C VAL A 45 -0.90 -2.65 2.30
N VAL A 46 0.16 -3.36 2.67
CA VAL A 46 0.51 -3.64 4.07
C VAL A 46 1.68 -2.77 4.48
N PHE A 47 1.56 -2.17 5.67
CA PHE A 47 2.55 -1.29 6.24
C PHE A 47 3.16 -1.89 7.51
N ASP A 48 4.45 -1.68 7.70
CA ASP A 48 5.12 -1.80 8.99
C ASP A 48 5.39 -0.40 9.55
N LEU A 49 4.60 -0.03 10.56
CA LEU A 49 4.72 1.24 11.26
C LEU A 49 6.01 1.34 12.09
N ALA A 50 6.61 0.22 12.48
CA ALA A 50 7.89 0.22 13.17
C ALA A 50 9.05 0.56 12.22
N ALA A 51 8.93 0.18 10.94
CA ALA A 51 9.84 0.58 9.87
C ALA A 51 9.61 2.03 9.39
N THR A 52 8.46 2.61 9.74
CA THR A 52 8.11 3.99 9.42
C THR A 52 8.75 4.95 10.42
N SER A 53 10.09 5.09 10.37
CA SER A 53 10.73 6.25 10.98
C SER A 53 10.29 7.50 10.24
N PHE A 54 9.35 8.25 10.81
CA PHE A 54 9.18 9.66 10.48
C PHE A 54 10.51 10.34 10.82
N ALA A 55 11.34 10.54 9.79
CA ALA A 55 12.38 11.55 9.89
C ALA A 55 11.64 12.87 10.12
N THR A 56 11.64 13.32 11.37
CA THR A 56 11.25 14.66 11.80
C THR A 56 11.88 15.65 10.83
N LEU A 57 11.07 16.28 9.99
CA LEU A 57 11.43 17.48 9.22
C LEU A 57 11.42 18.70 10.14
#